data_AF-A0A970SAR6-F1
#
_entry.id   AF-A0A970SAR6-F1
#
_cell.length_a   1.000
_cell.length_b   1.000
_cell.length_c   1.000
_cell.angle_alpha   90.00
_cell.angle_beta   90.00
_cell.angle_gamma   90.00
#
_symmetry.space_group_name_H-M   'P 1'
#
loop_
_entity.id
_entity.type
_entity.pdbx_description
1 polymer ?
#
loop_
_entity_poly.entity_id
_entity_poly.type
_entity_poly.pdbx_seq_one_letter_code
_entity_poly.pdbx_strand_id
1 'polypeptide(L)'
;MKVGHTACIMGVFISALLVWGCGAPVPVGVTTSPPPPTSSSAETAHIPPPDVPLLLSFAEVPWLPMTIGGNGVATLSEALSERQTVMILRGEGMAEPLWEDKLFQLVAAAAPQTRIVARGRAALDPLLIEHGDIPYRRTWEVGGADVFGRPWMLPKDHPLRTDWLDKQQVLKGAEVLMTVDLVRVDAPRLAQLRKEHRGGCEALHAQFDTALSQNSAYFDSLLDALNGALRNDFVRRLNAVRDAWKADVARGLASGKTTGDQRRCLRANDEFLRKFDDCSDAHCPMAPHIFAPSGVLGMELSFGAMVPAACKGVEIADYRGAVLQMGQDVVTARLSEIPVAWAEAFYRLQMLTQAQREMNAFCAPAHRRLRDSDIERAREQLSAFLQAVSQGNVDAQWRLERGQERVPTVGSVEVLAAVAAKPGNALHTAWDATAQILRTAGKCTDGRRRPVMLSLIDVKTSEVFFSTIAFEEQLFCEDLPPGHP
;
A
#
# COMPACT_ATOMS: atom_id res chain seq x y z
N MET A 1 -17.33 44.02 -36.95
CA MET A 1 -18.08 45.15 -36.36
C MET A 1 -17.69 45.26 -34.89
N LYS A 2 -17.29 46.48 -34.51
CA LYS A 2 -17.07 47.13 -33.20
C LYS A 2 -17.15 46.28 -31.91
N VAL A 3 -16.05 46.22 -31.12
CA VAL A 3 -15.73 47.00 -29.86
C VAL A 3 -16.28 46.28 -28.61
N GLY A 4 -15.61 46.13 -27.45
CA GLY A 4 -14.33 46.59 -26.89
C GLY A 4 -14.13 45.91 -25.52
N HIS A 5 -12.91 45.51 -25.13
CA HIS A 5 -12.08 46.16 -24.11
C HIS A 5 -12.82 46.64 -22.85
N THR A 6 -12.54 46.01 -21.69
CA THR A 6 -12.02 46.74 -20.51
C THR A 6 -11.29 45.79 -19.55
N ALA A 7 -10.14 46.27 -19.07
CA ALA A 7 -9.15 45.60 -18.24
C ALA A 7 -9.08 46.21 -16.83
N CYS A 8 -8.32 45.54 -15.95
CA CYS A 8 -7.69 46.03 -14.71
C CYS A 8 -8.65 46.36 -13.55
N ILE A 9 -8.32 46.10 -12.28
CA ILE A 9 -7.27 46.78 -11.50
C ILE A 9 -6.95 45.98 -10.21
N MET A 10 -5.65 45.96 -9.86
CA MET A 10 -5.06 45.57 -8.56
C MET A 10 -5.59 46.41 -7.39
N GLY A 11 -5.66 45.82 -6.19
CA GLY A 11 -5.89 46.58 -4.95
C GLY A 11 -5.31 45.88 -3.72
N VAL A 12 -4.08 46.25 -3.37
CA VAL A 12 -3.43 46.03 -2.08
C VAL A 12 -4.16 46.81 -0.99
N PHE A 13 -4.38 46.22 0.19
CA PHE A 13 -4.72 46.97 1.41
C PHE A 13 -3.87 46.49 2.59
N ILE A 14 -2.95 47.39 3.01
CA ILE A 14 -2.36 47.45 4.35
C ILE A 14 -3.26 48.38 5.15
N SER A 15 -3.59 48.04 6.40
CA SER A 15 -3.82 49.00 7.49
C SER A 15 -3.86 48.29 8.85
N ALA A 16 -2.94 48.68 9.73
CA ALA A 16 -2.97 48.46 11.16
C ALA A 16 -3.88 49.49 11.86
N LEU A 17 -4.44 49.17 13.02
CA LEU A 17 -4.71 50.13 14.10
C LEU A 17 -4.95 49.41 15.44
N LEU A 18 -4.11 49.78 16.41
CA LEU A 18 -4.22 49.54 17.86
C LEU A 18 -5.32 50.42 18.46
N VAL A 19 -6.05 49.92 19.47
CA VAL A 19 -6.47 50.72 20.66
C VAL A 19 -6.54 49.82 21.91
N TRP A 20 -6.12 50.43 23.02
CA TRP A 20 -5.93 49.99 24.40
C TRP A 20 -7.14 49.39 25.15
N GLY A 21 -6.82 48.65 26.22
CA GLY A 21 -7.65 48.47 27.40
C GLY A 21 -6.82 48.05 28.62
N CYS A 22 -6.53 49.00 29.51
CA CYS A 22 -5.92 48.79 30.82
C CYS A 22 -6.92 48.17 31.82
N GLY A 23 -6.47 47.19 32.60
CA GLY A 23 -7.14 46.67 33.80
C GLY A 23 -6.11 46.18 34.81
N ALA A 24 -6.16 46.72 36.02
CA ALA A 24 -5.18 46.55 37.11
C ALA A 24 -5.16 45.12 37.71
N PRO A 25 -4.06 44.72 38.39
CA PRO A 25 -3.83 43.36 38.86
C PRO A 25 -4.48 43.08 40.22
N VAL A 26 -5.05 41.88 40.36
CA VAL A 26 -5.49 41.29 41.65
C VAL A 26 -4.32 40.50 42.25
N PRO A 27 -4.04 40.59 43.56
CA PRO A 27 -2.93 39.86 44.17
C PRO A 27 -3.33 38.38 44.36
N VAL A 28 -2.71 37.49 43.59
CA VAL A 28 -2.79 36.05 43.82
C VAL A 28 -1.62 35.66 44.72
N GLY A 29 -1.95 34.99 45.83
CA GLY A 29 -1.00 34.55 46.85
C GLY A 29 0.13 33.70 46.29
N VAL A 30 1.30 33.92 46.88
CA VAL A 30 2.53 33.17 46.65
C VAL A 30 2.34 31.72 47.12
N THR A 31 2.01 30.83 46.20
CA THR A 31 2.30 29.40 46.35
C THR A 31 3.76 29.21 45.96
N THR A 32 4.62 28.97 46.95
CA THR A 32 6.02 28.60 46.75
C THR A 32 6.11 27.37 45.86
N SER A 33 6.58 27.54 44.62
CA SER A 33 7.03 26.43 43.79
C SER A 33 8.14 25.68 44.53
N PRO A 34 8.11 24.34 44.59
CA PRO A 34 9.27 23.59 45.05
C PRO A 34 10.46 23.93 44.14
N PRO A 35 11.69 24.04 44.69
CA PRO A 35 12.87 24.28 43.88
C PRO A 35 13.00 23.17 42.81
N PRO A 36 13.49 23.50 41.60
CA PRO A 36 13.80 22.46 40.62
C PRO A 36 14.75 21.45 41.29
N PRO A 37 14.52 20.14 41.13
CA PRO A 37 15.45 19.15 41.64
C PRO A 37 16.83 19.46 41.05
N THR A 38 17.79 19.70 41.94
CA THR A 38 19.21 19.76 41.62
C THR A 38 19.55 18.60 40.71
N SER A 39 20.01 18.92 39.50
CA SER A 39 20.48 17.97 38.51
C SER A 39 21.62 17.18 39.14
N SER A 40 21.33 15.96 39.63
CA SER A 40 22.39 14.98 39.75
C SER A 40 22.88 14.75 38.33
N SER A 41 24.18 14.96 38.13
CA SER A 41 24.91 14.60 36.93
C SER A 41 24.81 13.08 36.77
N ALA A 42 23.69 12.63 36.22
CA ALA A 42 23.60 11.35 35.54
C ALA A 42 24.61 11.45 34.41
N GLU A 43 25.66 10.65 34.52
CA GLU A 43 26.62 10.38 33.47
C GLU A 43 25.87 10.25 32.14
N THR A 44 25.93 11.31 31.32
CA THR A 44 25.30 11.32 29.99
C THR A 44 26.00 10.23 29.21
N ALA A 45 25.37 9.06 29.12
CA ALA A 45 25.85 7.95 28.32
C ALA A 45 26.00 8.46 26.89
N HIS A 46 27.24 8.73 26.49
CA HIS A 46 27.55 9.22 25.16
C HIS A 46 27.20 8.09 24.18
N ILE A 47 26.25 8.33 23.29
CA ILE A 47 25.88 7.37 22.25
C ILE A 47 26.94 7.48 21.15
N PRO A 48 27.81 6.47 20.97
CA PRO A 48 28.83 6.55 19.94
C PRO A 48 28.17 6.55 18.55
N PRO A 49 28.82 7.16 17.54
CA PRO A 49 28.42 6.96 16.15
C PRO A 49 28.58 5.46 15.80
N PRO A 50 27.92 4.97 14.75
CA PRO A 50 28.12 3.60 14.31
C PRO A 50 29.57 3.38 13.87
N ASP A 51 30.19 2.28 14.34
CA ASP A 51 31.60 1.97 14.09
C ASP A 51 31.86 1.41 12.68
N VAL A 52 30.82 0.92 12.00
CA VAL A 52 30.87 0.31 10.68
C VAL A 52 29.78 0.97 9.83
N PRO A 53 29.91 1.11 8.50
CA PRO A 53 28.78 1.47 7.65
C PRO A 53 27.76 0.33 7.56
N LEU A 54 26.49 0.67 7.30
CA LEU A 54 25.49 -0.34 6.96
C LEU A 54 25.95 -1.17 5.76
N LEU A 55 25.88 -2.50 5.89
CA LEU A 55 26.26 -3.42 4.82
C LEU A 55 25.05 -3.67 3.94
N LEU A 56 24.82 -2.76 3.01
CA LEU A 56 23.78 -2.87 1.99
C LEU A 56 24.47 -3.24 0.68
N SER A 57 24.52 -4.53 0.38
CA SER A 57 25.04 -5.04 -0.89
C SER A 57 23.92 -5.72 -1.65
N PHE A 58 23.70 -5.26 -2.88
CA PHE A 58 22.73 -5.84 -3.80
C PHE A 58 23.50 -6.37 -4.99
N ALA A 59 23.43 -7.68 -5.22
CA ALA A 59 23.90 -8.25 -6.47
C ALA A 59 22.82 -8.03 -7.51
N GLU A 60 23.17 -7.67 -8.75
CA GLU A 60 22.20 -7.69 -9.83
C GLU A 60 21.67 -9.12 -10.00
N VAL A 61 20.42 -9.32 -9.58
CA VAL A 61 19.70 -10.57 -9.79
C VAL A 61 18.72 -10.38 -10.91
N PRO A 62 18.64 -11.34 -11.86
CA PRO A 62 17.59 -11.32 -12.85
C PRO A 62 16.25 -11.46 -12.11
N TRP A 63 15.40 -10.45 -12.25
CA TRP A 63 14.04 -10.47 -11.76
C TRP A 63 13.11 -10.05 -12.89
N LEU A 64 11.97 -10.72 -12.99
CA LEU A 64 10.94 -10.42 -13.97
C LEU A 64 9.60 -10.52 -13.22
N PRO A 65 8.78 -9.46 -13.18
CA PRO A 65 7.43 -9.56 -12.64
C PRO A 65 6.70 -10.69 -13.36
N MET A 66 5.85 -11.41 -12.63
CA MET A 66 5.04 -12.45 -13.26
C MET A 66 4.11 -11.82 -14.28
N THR A 67 4.51 -11.84 -15.55
CA THR A 67 3.59 -11.59 -16.66
C THR A 67 2.93 -12.92 -16.96
N ILE A 68 1.63 -13.02 -16.75
CA ILE A 68 0.85 -14.12 -17.33
C ILE A 68 0.85 -13.88 -18.84
N GLY A 69 1.86 -14.42 -19.53
CA GLY A 69 2.03 -14.52 -20.98
C GLY A 69 1.49 -13.34 -21.79
N GLY A 70 2.32 -12.31 -21.98
CA GLY A 70 2.15 -11.37 -23.08
C GLY A 70 2.14 -12.14 -24.41
N ASN A 71 1.04 -11.94 -25.16
CA ASN A 71 0.77 -12.29 -26.56
C ASN A 71 -0.69 -12.70 -26.78
N GLY A 72 -1.57 -12.68 -25.77
CA GLY A 72 -3.01 -12.93 -25.97
C GLY A 72 -3.62 -12.06 -27.08
N VAL A 73 -3.32 -10.76 -27.07
CA VAL A 73 -3.76 -9.81 -28.12
C VAL A 73 -3.04 -10.07 -29.45
N ALA A 74 -1.75 -10.42 -29.45
CA ALA A 74 -1.02 -10.72 -30.69
C ALA A 74 -1.51 -12.01 -31.37
N THR A 75 -1.83 -13.04 -30.59
CA THR A 75 -2.36 -14.31 -31.10
C THR A 75 -3.83 -14.15 -31.52
N LEU A 76 -4.60 -13.35 -30.78
CA LEU A 76 -5.96 -12.94 -31.17
C LEU A 76 -5.93 -12.10 -32.45
N SER A 77 -4.97 -11.18 -32.57
CA SER A 77 -4.71 -10.36 -33.74
C SER A 77 -4.41 -11.23 -34.95
N GLU A 78 -3.47 -12.17 -34.84
CA GLU A 78 -3.17 -13.15 -35.88
C GLU A 78 -4.43 -13.93 -36.29
N ALA A 79 -5.15 -14.49 -35.33
CA ALA A 79 -6.36 -15.28 -35.56
C ALA A 79 -7.51 -14.48 -36.20
N LEU A 80 -7.61 -13.16 -35.94
CA LEU A 80 -8.61 -12.28 -36.56
C LEU A 80 -8.15 -11.68 -37.89
N SER A 81 -6.85 -11.49 -38.09
CA SER A 81 -6.28 -10.75 -39.24
C SER A 81 -6.58 -11.40 -40.60
N GLU A 82 -6.78 -12.72 -40.62
CA GLU A 82 -7.15 -13.47 -41.82
C GLU A 82 -8.63 -13.33 -42.21
N ARG A 83 -9.42 -12.56 -41.44
CA ARG A 83 -10.88 -12.54 -41.50
C ARG A 83 -11.40 -11.14 -41.74
N GLN A 84 -12.31 -11.00 -42.71
CA GLN A 84 -12.85 -9.70 -43.09
C GLN A 84 -13.97 -9.24 -42.16
N THR A 85 -14.71 -10.17 -41.56
CA THR A 85 -15.86 -9.84 -40.73
C THR A 85 -16.00 -10.71 -39.49
N VAL A 86 -16.33 -10.07 -38.37
CA VAL A 86 -16.54 -10.73 -37.08
C VAL A 86 -17.88 -10.34 -36.46
N MET A 87 -18.57 -11.30 -35.86
CA MET A 87 -19.69 -11.06 -34.95
C MET A 87 -19.23 -11.27 -33.51
N ILE A 88 -19.61 -10.36 -32.60
CA ILE A 88 -19.25 -10.45 -31.19
C ILE A 88 -20.47 -10.89 -30.37
N LEU A 89 -20.34 -12.03 -29.70
CA LEU A 89 -21.32 -12.57 -28.78
C LEU A 89 -20.81 -12.49 -27.34
N ARG A 90 -21.53 -11.74 -26.52
CA ARG A 90 -21.29 -11.62 -25.07
C ARG A 90 -22.20 -12.57 -24.32
N GLY A 91 -21.65 -13.28 -23.36
CA GLY A 91 -22.44 -14.03 -22.40
C GLY A 91 -23.06 -13.14 -21.32
N GLU A 92 -23.89 -13.75 -20.49
CA GLU A 92 -24.74 -13.04 -19.50
C GLU A 92 -23.93 -12.32 -18.43
N GLY A 93 -22.78 -12.88 -18.07
CA GLY A 93 -21.89 -12.32 -17.05
C GLY A 93 -21.31 -10.96 -17.45
N MET A 94 -21.39 -10.59 -18.74
CA MET A 94 -20.84 -9.37 -19.33
C MET A 94 -21.90 -8.48 -19.99
N ALA A 95 -23.11 -8.48 -19.44
CA ALA A 95 -24.22 -7.66 -19.92
C ALA A 95 -24.05 -6.15 -19.66
N GLU A 96 -23.07 -5.73 -18.84
CA GLU A 96 -22.81 -4.30 -18.59
C GLU A 96 -22.41 -3.60 -19.92
N PRO A 97 -22.97 -2.41 -20.24
CA PRO A 97 -22.70 -1.70 -21.50
C PRO A 97 -21.21 -1.45 -21.77
N LEU A 98 -20.42 -1.22 -20.71
CA LEU A 98 -18.98 -0.98 -20.78
C LEU A 98 -18.21 -2.09 -21.52
N TRP A 99 -18.66 -3.35 -21.41
CA TRP A 99 -18.02 -4.48 -22.08
C TRP A 99 -18.22 -4.47 -23.59
N GLU A 100 -19.29 -3.84 -24.09
CA GLU A 100 -19.50 -3.72 -25.53
C GLU A 100 -18.42 -2.84 -26.17
N ASP A 101 -18.19 -1.68 -25.57
CA ASP A 101 -17.20 -0.71 -26.05
C ASP A 101 -15.80 -1.26 -25.90
N LYS A 102 -15.49 -1.92 -24.77
CA LYS A 102 -14.20 -2.57 -24.52
C LYS A 102 -13.89 -3.65 -25.57
N LEU A 103 -14.83 -4.54 -25.88
CA LEU A 103 -14.62 -5.60 -26.88
C LEU A 103 -14.53 -5.06 -28.31
N PHE A 104 -15.28 -4.01 -28.63
CA PHE A 104 -15.16 -3.31 -29.92
C PHE A 104 -13.76 -2.74 -30.08
N GLN A 105 -13.30 -2.01 -29.05
CA GLN A 105 -11.96 -1.47 -29.01
C GLN A 105 -10.94 -2.58 -29.22
N LEU A 106 -10.97 -3.65 -28.41
CA LEU A 106 -10.06 -4.80 -28.54
C LEU A 106 -9.97 -5.34 -29.97
N VAL A 107 -11.09 -5.57 -30.65
CA VAL A 107 -11.09 -6.05 -32.05
C VAL A 107 -10.52 -4.99 -33.00
N ALA A 108 -10.86 -3.72 -32.82
CA ALA A 108 -10.33 -2.63 -33.63
C ALA A 108 -8.82 -2.44 -33.47
N ALA A 109 -8.25 -2.73 -32.29
CA ALA A 109 -6.79 -2.81 -32.11
C ALA A 109 -6.19 -4.06 -32.72
N ALA A 110 -6.74 -5.22 -32.37
CA ALA A 110 -6.16 -6.50 -32.72
C ALA A 110 -6.20 -6.74 -34.24
N ALA A 111 -7.28 -6.35 -34.91
CA ALA A 111 -7.44 -6.51 -36.35
C ALA A 111 -8.17 -5.30 -36.95
N PRO A 112 -7.46 -4.19 -37.23
CA PRO A 112 -8.06 -2.93 -37.69
C PRO A 112 -8.84 -3.03 -39.00
N GLN A 113 -8.54 -4.04 -39.81
CA GLN A 113 -9.19 -4.30 -41.11
C GLN A 113 -10.45 -5.18 -40.98
N THR A 114 -10.66 -5.82 -39.82
CA THR A 114 -11.80 -6.71 -39.58
C THR A 114 -13.03 -5.89 -39.21
N ARG A 115 -14.11 -6.01 -40.00
CA ARG A 115 -15.36 -5.29 -39.77
C ARG A 115 -16.26 -6.04 -38.79
N ILE A 116 -16.73 -5.37 -37.74
CA ILE A 116 -17.73 -5.92 -36.83
C ILE A 116 -19.13 -5.79 -37.46
N VAL A 117 -19.77 -6.92 -37.77
CA VAL A 117 -21.03 -6.95 -38.53
C VAL A 117 -22.29 -7.02 -37.68
N ALA A 118 -22.17 -7.41 -36.40
CA ALA A 118 -23.29 -7.43 -35.46
C ALA A 118 -22.80 -7.39 -34.00
N ARG A 119 -23.66 -6.87 -33.11
CA ARG A 119 -23.39 -6.70 -31.68
C ARG A 119 -24.49 -7.35 -30.84
N GLY A 120 -24.09 -8.21 -29.90
CA GLY A 120 -24.87 -8.49 -28.70
C GLY A 120 -25.78 -9.73 -28.73
N ARG A 121 -26.09 -10.20 -27.52
CA ARG A 121 -26.87 -11.42 -27.23
C ARG A 121 -28.30 -11.35 -27.77
N ALA A 122 -28.92 -10.16 -27.81
CA ALA A 122 -30.29 -9.95 -28.27
C ALA A 122 -30.56 -10.43 -29.72
N ALA A 123 -29.55 -10.41 -30.59
CA ALA A 123 -29.67 -10.94 -31.95
C ALA A 123 -29.71 -12.48 -32.00
N LEU A 124 -29.26 -13.14 -30.94
CA LEU A 124 -29.14 -14.60 -30.82
C LEU A 124 -30.06 -15.20 -29.74
N ASP A 125 -30.63 -14.39 -28.84
CA ASP A 125 -31.52 -14.86 -27.76
C ASP A 125 -32.66 -15.76 -28.24
N PRO A 126 -33.39 -15.46 -29.34
CA PRO A 126 -34.42 -16.36 -29.85
C PRO A 126 -33.89 -17.74 -30.23
N LEU A 127 -32.64 -17.82 -30.67
CA LEU A 127 -31.99 -19.04 -31.17
C LEU A 127 -31.32 -19.84 -30.05
N LEU A 128 -30.75 -19.14 -29.06
CA LEU A 128 -30.24 -19.74 -27.83
C LEU A 128 -31.39 -20.33 -26.99
N ILE A 129 -32.57 -19.71 -27.02
CA ILE A 129 -33.79 -20.25 -26.41
C ILE A 129 -34.26 -21.51 -27.17
N GLU A 130 -34.19 -21.52 -28.51
CA GLU A 130 -34.64 -22.63 -29.36
C GLU A 130 -33.70 -23.85 -29.33
N HIS A 131 -32.39 -23.62 -29.28
CA HIS A 131 -31.38 -24.66 -29.45
C HIS A 131 -30.55 -24.95 -28.19
N GLY A 132 -30.85 -24.26 -27.09
CA GLY A 132 -30.14 -24.35 -25.82
C GLY A 132 -29.01 -23.32 -25.72
N ASP A 133 -28.77 -22.81 -24.51
CA ASP A 133 -27.67 -21.89 -24.25
C ASP A 133 -26.34 -22.52 -24.69
N ILE A 134 -25.50 -21.74 -25.38
CA ILE A 134 -24.05 -22.02 -25.42
C ILE A 134 -23.64 -22.20 -23.95
N PRO A 135 -22.93 -23.28 -23.59
CA PRO A 135 -22.74 -23.72 -22.20
C PRO A 135 -21.78 -22.82 -21.42
N TYR A 136 -22.01 -21.51 -21.39
CA TYR A 136 -21.26 -20.53 -20.64
C TYR A 136 -21.34 -20.77 -19.12
N ARG A 137 -22.42 -21.40 -18.63
CA ARG A 137 -22.68 -21.62 -17.19
C ARG A 137 -22.13 -22.94 -16.62
N ARG A 138 -21.49 -23.81 -17.41
CA ARG A 138 -21.03 -25.14 -16.95
C ARG A 138 -19.54 -25.15 -16.60
N THR A 139 -19.13 -26.09 -15.75
CA THR A 139 -17.73 -26.25 -15.33
C THR A 139 -16.85 -26.57 -16.54
N TRP A 140 -15.96 -25.64 -16.84
CA TRP A 140 -14.91 -25.80 -17.84
C TRP A 140 -13.70 -26.47 -17.17
N GLU A 141 -13.10 -27.47 -17.81
CA GLU A 141 -11.87 -28.12 -17.32
C GLU A 141 -10.67 -27.51 -18.03
N VAL A 142 -9.57 -27.27 -17.31
CA VAL A 142 -8.30 -26.88 -17.92
C VAL A 142 -7.79 -28.07 -18.74
N GLY A 143 -7.93 -27.99 -20.07
CA GLY A 143 -7.53 -29.03 -21.02
C GLY A 143 -6.01 -29.22 -21.10
N GLY A 144 -5.23 -28.21 -20.70
CA GLY A 144 -3.78 -28.28 -20.63
C GLY A 144 -3.15 -26.89 -20.63
N ALA A 145 -1.83 -26.86 -20.83
CA ALA A 145 -1.09 -25.67 -21.17
C ALA A 145 -0.76 -25.73 -22.67
N ASP A 146 -0.97 -24.65 -23.43
CA ASP A 146 -0.55 -24.66 -24.83
C ASP A 146 0.97 -24.46 -24.97
N VAL A 147 1.44 -24.27 -26.21
CA VAL A 147 2.88 -24.18 -26.54
C VAL A 147 3.61 -23.04 -25.82
N PHE A 148 2.91 -22.10 -25.19
CA PHE A 148 3.48 -21.02 -24.39
C PHE A 148 3.20 -21.17 -22.88
N GLY A 149 2.67 -22.31 -22.43
CA GLY A 149 2.31 -22.55 -21.04
C GLY A 149 0.94 -22.00 -20.65
N ARG A 150 0.08 -21.61 -21.62
CA ARG A 150 -1.19 -20.94 -21.33
C ARG A 150 -2.30 -21.95 -21.01
N PRO A 151 -3.05 -21.80 -19.92
CA PRO A 151 -4.19 -22.67 -19.65
C PRO A 151 -5.30 -22.43 -20.65
N TRP A 152 -5.65 -23.47 -21.41
CA TRP A 152 -6.87 -23.48 -22.20
C TRP A 152 -7.89 -24.37 -21.50
N MET A 153 -9.16 -24.01 -21.58
CA MET A 153 -10.23 -24.84 -21.04
C MET A 153 -11.06 -25.48 -22.15
N LEU A 154 -11.44 -26.74 -21.92
CA LEU A 154 -12.45 -27.44 -22.67
C LEU A 154 -13.75 -27.49 -21.85
N PRO A 155 -14.91 -27.45 -22.51
CA PRO A 155 -16.15 -27.81 -21.85
C PRO A 155 -16.06 -29.30 -21.49
N LYS A 156 -16.10 -29.61 -20.18
CA LYS A 156 -15.91 -30.97 -19.64
C LYS A 156 -16.82 -32.02 -20.29
N ASP A 157 -18.05 -31.63 -20.59
CA ASP A 157 -19.14 -32.57 -20.92
C ASP A 157 -19.86 -32.26 -22.25
N HIS A 158 -19.31 -31.39 -23.10
CA HIS A 158 -19.99 -31.05 -24.36
C HIS A 158 -19.01 -30.44 -25.37
N PRO A 159 -18.75 -31.05 -26.54
CA PRO A 159 -18.29 -30.23 -27.67
C PRO A 159 -19.33 -29.11 -27.86
N LEU A 160 -18.87 -27.86 -28.02
CA LEU A 160 -19.72 -26.76 -28.46
C LEU A 160 -20.44 -27.25 -29.72
N ARG A 161 -21.71 -27.63 -29.60
CA ARG A 161 -22.52 -28.00 -30.74
C ARG A 161 -22.82 -26.69 -31.46
N THR A 162 -22.12 -26.48 -32.56
CA THR A 162 -22.11 -25.28 -33.39
C THR A 162 -22.81 -25.54 -34.73
N ASP A 163 -23.43 -26.72 -34.89
CA ASP A 163 -24.24 -27.15 -36.04
C ASP A 163 -25.42 -26.23 -36.33
N TRP A 164 -25.85 -25.41 -35.37
CA TRP A 164 -26.86 -24.37 -35.57
C TRP A 164 -26.31 -23.08 -36.22
N LEU A 165 -24.99 -22.86 -36.25
CA LEU A 165 -24.35 -21.70 -36.90
C LEU A 165 -24.48 -21.76 -38.44
N ASP A 166 -24.65 -22.94 -39.03
CA ASP A 166 -24.83 -23.15 -40.47
C ASP A 166 -26.13 -22.49 -41.01
N LYS A 167 -27.09 -22.15 -40.14
CA LYS A 167 -28.31 -21.46 -40.56
C LYS A 167 -28.00 -20.00 -40.96
N GLN A 168 -27.77 -19.80 -42.26
CA GLN A 168 -27.48 -18.55 -43.00
C GLN A 168 -28.31 -17.29 -42.62
N GLN A 169 -29.38 -17.40 -41.83
CA GLN A 169 -30.18 -16.26 -41.39
C GLN A 169 -29.60 -15.53 -40.18
N VAL A 170 -28.82 -16.23 -39.35
CA VAL A 170 -28.38 -15.75 -38.03
C VAL A 170 -27.11 -14.92 -38.09
N LEU A 171 -26.18 -15.32 -38.96
CA LEU A 171 -24.80 -14.79 -39.02
C LEU A 171 -24.54 -14.01 -40.31
N LYS A 172 -25.59 -13.50 -40.98
CA LYS A 172 -25.48 -12.89 -42.31
C LYS A 172 -24.32 -11.89 -42.38
N GLY A 173 -23.27 -12.29 -43.10
CA GLY A 173 -22.09 -11.47 -43.37
C GLY A 173 -20.93 -11.59 -42.37
N ALA A 174 -20.99 -12.47 -41.37
CA ALA A 174 -19.87 -12.78 -40.47
C ALA A 174 -19.09 -14.02 -40.95
N GLU A 175 -17.77 -13.94 -41.02
CA GLU A 175 -16.88 -15.08 -41.27
C GLU A 175 -16.52 -15.80 -39.96
N VAL A 176 -16.45 -15.04 -38.85
CA VAL A 176 -16.09 -15.55 -37.52
C VAL A 176 -17.07 -15.08 -36.45
N LEU A 177 -17.38 -15.97 -35.52
CA LEU A 177 -18.08 -15.68 -34.28
C LEU A 177 -17.06 -15.59 -33.13
N MET A 178 -16.89 -14.41 -32.54
CA MET A 178 -16.15 -14.22 -31.31
C MET A 178 -17.10 -14.31 -30.12
N THR A 179 -16.93 -15.32 -29.29
CA THR A 179 -17.68 -15.49 -28.05
C THR A 179 -16.85 -15.05 -26.87
N VAL A 180 -17.46 -14.32 -25.94
CA VAL A 180 -16.78 -13.83 -24.73
C VAL A 180 -17.72 -13.97 -23.52
N ASP A 181 -17.31 -14.66 -22.45
CA ASP A 181 -18.06 -14.67 -21.16
C ASP A 181 -17.13 -14.78 -19.93
N LEU A 182 -17.67 -14.44 -18.75
CA LEU A 182 -17.04 -14.72 -17.47
C LEU A 182 -17.00 -16.22 -17.22
N VAL A 183 -15.85 -16.73 -16.80
CA VAL A 183 -15.69 -18.13 -16.43
C VAL A 183 -15.41 -18.31 -14.95
N ARG A 184 -15.87 -19.43 -14.40
CA ARG A 184 -15.44 -19.89 -13.07
C ARG A 184 -14.21 -20.77 -13.26
N VAL A 185 -13.05 -20.26 -12.87
CA VAL A 185 -11.80 -21.03 -12.91
C VAL A 185 -11.66 -21.83 -11.62
N ASP A 186 -11.21 -23.07 -11.75
CA ASP A 186 -10.78 -23.90 -10.62
C ASP A 186 -9.58 -23.24 -9.91
N ALA A 187 -9.81 -22.70 -8.72
CA ALA A 187 -8.82 -21.91 -7.99
C ALA A 187 -7.53 -22.69 -7.65
N PRO A 188 -7.59 -23.95 -7.16
CA PRO A 188 -6.43 -24.83 -7.04
C PRO A 188 -5.60 -24.98 -8.32
N ARG A 189 -6.25 -25.20 -9.47
CA ARG A 189 -5.56 -25.41 -10.74
C ARG A 189 -4.95 -24.12 -11.28
N LEU A 190 -5.63 -22.98 -11.13
CA LEU A 190 -5.07 -21.65 -11.43
C LEU A 190 -3.85 -21.34 -10.56
N ALA A 191 -3.88 -21.73 -9.28
CA ALA A 191 -2.74 -21.60 -8.39
C ALA A 191 -1.57 -22.50 -8.80
N GLN A 192 -1.84 -23.69 -9.38
CA GLN A 192 -0.81 -24.55 -9.94
C GLN A 192 -0.18 -23.95 -11.21
N LEU A 193 -0.97 -23.45 -12.15
CA LEU A 193 -0.47 -22.81 -13.37
C LEU A 193 0.39 -21.59 -13.06
N ARG A 194 0.02 -20.83 -12.02
CA ARG A 194 0.85 -19.72 -11.51
C ARG A 194 2.25 -20.15 -11.06
N LYS A 195 2.41 -21.40 -10.64
CA LYS A 195 3.72 -21.98 -10.23
C LYS A 195 4.55 -22.49 -11.41
N GLU A 196 3.93 -22.69 -12.58
CA GLU A 196 4.58 -23.24 -13.79
C GLU A 196 5.07 -22.12 -14.74
N HIS A 197 4.95 -20.84 -14.35
CA HIS A 197 5.37 -19.69 -15.15
C HIS A 197 6.90 -19.45 -15.15
N ARG A 198 7.37 -18.72 -16.17
CA ARG A 198 8.76 -18.26 -16.29
C ARG A 198 8.92 -16.87 -15.69
N GLY A 199 9.93 -16.71 -14.84
CA GLY A 199 10.26 -15.44 -14.19
C GLY A 199 9.56 -15.27 -12.84
N GLY A 200 10.16 -14.44 -12.01
CA GLY A 200 9.65 -14.08 -10.69
C GLY A 200 10.58 -13.08 -9.99
N CYS A 201 10.11 -12.50 -8.90
CA CYS A 201 10.87 -11.52 -8.11
C CYS A 201 11.39 -12.13 -6.81
N GLU A 202 11.32 -13.45 -6.62
CA GLU A 202 11.70 -14.14 -5.39
C GLU A 202 13.16 -13.89 -5.05
N ALA A 203 14.06 -13.93 -6.03
CA ALA A 203 15.48 -13.64 -5.83
C ALA A 203 15.71 -12.20 -5.36
N LEU A 204 14.99 -11.23 -5.93
CA LEU A 204 15.07 -9.83 -5.52
C LEU A 204 14.48 -9.62 -4.11
N HIS A 205 13.33 -10.24 -3.81
CA HIS A 205 12.73 -10.19 -2.48
C HIS A 205 13.64 -10.83 -1.42
N ALA A 206 14.25 -11.96 -1.73
CA ALA A 206 15.22 -12.61 -0.86
C ALA A 206 16.44 -11.71 -0.57
N GLN A 207 16.89 -10.91 -1.55
CA GLN A 207 17.92 -9.91 -1.31
C GLN A 207 17.47 -8.78 -0.38
N PHE A 208 16.25 -8.26 -0.55
CA PHE A 208 15.69 -7.28 0.39
C PHE A 208 15.60 -7.85 1.81
N ASP A 209 15.06 -9.06 1.96
CA ASP A 209 14.95 -9.72 3.27
C ASP A 209 16.33 -9.98 3.89
N THR A 210 17.30 -10.41 3.09
CA THR A 210 18.68 -10.62 3.53
C THR A 210 19.31 -9.30 3.97
N ALA A 211 19.19 -8.23 3.18
CA ALA A 211 19.73 -6.92 3.53
C ALA A 211 19.07 -6.35 4.81
N LEU A 212 17.75 -6.47 4.96
CA LEU A 212 17.04 -6.00 6.15
C LEU A 212 17.38 -6.82 7.40
N SER A 213 17.49 -8.15 7.27
CA SER A 213 17.81 -9.04 8.40
C SER A 213 19.27 -8.98 8.84
N GLN A 214 20.23 -8.95 7.91
CA GLN A 214 21.67 -8.88 8.24
C GLN A 214 22.04 -7.61 8.98
N ASN A 215 21.29 -6.53 8.76
CA ASN A 215 21.54 -5.25 9.40
C ASN A 215 20.76 -5.07 10.72
N SER A 216 20.05 -6.09 11.24
CA SER A 216 19.41 -5.94 12.56
C SER A 216 20.45 -5.77 13.67
N ALA A 217 21.50 -6.62 13.66
CA ALA A 217 22.56 -6.61 14.66
C ALA A 217 23.39 -5.31 14.66
N TYR A 218 23.37 -4.58 13.55
CA TYR A 218 24.00 -3.27 13.42
C TYR A 218 23.44 -2.24 14.41
N PHE A 219 22.15 -2.34 14.73
CA PHE A 219 21.47 -1.40 15.62
C PHE A 219 21.48 -1.84 17.08
N ASP A 220 21.87 -3.07 17.40
CA ASP A 220 21.75 -3.62 18.76
C ASP A 220 22.42 -2.72 19.80
N SER A 221 23.65 -2.24 19.53
CA SER A 221 24.36 -1.35 20.45
C SER A 221 23.66 0.00 20.66
N LEU A 222 23.10 0.59 19.60
CA LEU A 222 22.29 1.81 19.70
C LEU A 222 21.00 1.54 20.47
N LEU A 223 20.29 0.46 20.11
CA LEU A 223 19.02 0.10 20.71
C LEU A 223 19.20 -0.12 22.21
N ASP A 224 20.23 -0.84 22.63
CA ASP A 224 20.53 -1.08 24.04
C ASP A 224 20.85 0.23 24.78
N ALA A 225 21.77 1.05 24.23
CA ALA A 225 22.20 2.29 24.86
C ALA A 225 21.07 3.33 24.94
N LEU A 226 20.41 3.63 23.82
CA LEU A 226 19.38 4.67 23.76
C LEU A 226 18.08 4.19 24.43
N ASN A 227 17.60 2.97 24.19
CA ASN A 227 16.38 2.51 24.84
C ASN A 227 16.58 2.38 26.35
N GLY A 228 17.79 2.01 26.81
CA GLY A 228 18.16 2.08 28.23
C GLY A 228 18.06 3.51 28.78
N ALA A 229 18.66 4.48 28.12
CA ALA A 229 18.63 5.88 28.56
C ALA A 229 17.21 6.48 28.56
N LEU A 230 16.44 6.26 27.48
CA LEU A 230 15.05 6.69 27.37
C LEU A 230 14.18 6.07 28.47
N ARG A 231 14.35 4.76 28.71
CA ARG A 231 13.62 4.04 29.75
C ARG A 231 13.93 4.58 31.14
N ASN A 232 15.20 4.74 31.48
CA ASN A 232 15.61 5.22 32.80
C ASN A 232 15.06 6.63 33.09
N ASP A 233 15.13 7.54 32.12
CA ASP A 233 14.60 8.89 32.27
C ASP A 233 13.07 8.91 32.40
N PHE A 234 12.38 8.07 31.62
CA PHE A 234 10.93 7.92 31.68
C PHE A 234 10.48 7.33 33.02
N VAL A 235 11.09 6.21 33.45
CA VAL A 235 10.78 5.55 34.73
C VAL A 235 11.04 6.47 35.92
N ARG A 236 12.13 7.23 35.92
CA ARG A 236 12.41 8.24 36.96
C ARG A 236 11.30 9.29 37.06
N ARG A 237 10.87 9.86 35.92
CA ARG A 237 9.80 10.87 35.88
C ARG A 237 8.45 10.28 36.29
N LEU A 238 8.16 9.05 35.86
CA LEU A 238 6.94 8.33 36.18
C LEU A 238 6.85 8.01 37.67
N ASN A 239 7.92 7.49 38.27
CA ASN A 239 7.98 7.16 39.70
C ASN A 239 7.78 8.39 40.59
N ALA A 240 8.16 9.59 40.13
CA ALA A 240 7.94 10.84 40.87
C ALA A 240 6.45 11.23 41.00
N VAL A 241 5.57 10.74 40.13
CA VAL A 241 4.14 11.13 40.09
C VAL A 241 3.16 9.97 40.23
N ARG A 242 3.59 8.73 39.98
CA ARG A 242 2.74 7.54 39.89
C ARG A 242 1.88 7.32 41.14
N ASP A 243 2.49 7.38 42.32
CA ASP A 243 1.77 7.07 43.57
C ASP A 243 0.74 8.16 43.91
N ALA A 244 1.04 9.42 43.59
CA ALA A 244 0.10 10.52 43.72
C ALA A 244 -1.11 10.36 42.78
N TRP A 245 -0.87 9.94 41.52
CA TRP A 245 -1.93 9.67 40.54
C TRP A 245 -2.81 8.48 40.95
N LYS A 246 -2.22 7.38 41.42
CA LYS A 246 -2.97 6.24 41.96
C LYS A 246 -3.84 6.63 43.15
N ALA A 247 -3.28 7.40 44.09
CA ALA A 247 -4.01 7.90 45.24
C ALA A 247 -5.17 8.82 44.80
N ASP A 248 -5.00 9.62 43.75
CA ASP A 248 -6.06 10.47 43.21
C ASP A 248 -7.21 9.66 42.61
N VAL A 249 -6.90 8.68 41.76
CA VAL A 249 -7.91 7.78 41.20
C VAL A 249 -8.64 7.01 42.30
N ALA A 250 -7.93 6.49 43.29
CA ALA A 250 -8.52 5.79 44.43
C ALA A 250 -9.46 6.68 45.26
N ARG A 251 -9.06 7.94 45.53
CA ARG A 251 -9.93 8.93 46.20
C ARG A 251 -11.20 9.22 45.38
N GLY A 252 -11.06 9.38 44.07
CA GLY A 252 -12.19 9.56 43.16
C GLY A 252 -13.15 8.38 43.23
N LEU A 253 -12.65 7.14 43.16
CA LEU A 253 -13.47 5.93 43.23
C LEU A 253 -14.17 5.73 44.58
N ALA A 254 -13.52 6.11 45.68
CA ALA A 254 -14.10 6.06 47.02
C ALA A 254 -15.11 7.18 47.28
N SER A 255 -15.11 8.25 46.48
CA SER A 255 -16.04 9.37 46.64
C SER A 255 -17.46 8.97 46.22
N GLY A 256 -18.39 9.04 47.18
CA GLY A 256 -19.82 8.85 46.94
C GLY A 256 -20.46 9.93 46.04
N LYS A 257 -19.72 10.98 45.67
CA LYS A 257 -20.19 12.09 44.82
C LYS A 257 -19.88 11.91 43.33
N THR A 258 -19.21 10.83 42.94
CA THR A 258 -18.87 10.56 41.53
C THR A 258 -20.09 10.11 40.72
N THR A 259 -20.30 10.73 39.56
CA THR A 259 -21.34 10.28 38.60
C THR A 259 -20.97 8.92 37.98
N GLY A 260 -21.94 8.26 37.33
CA GLY A 260 -21.71 6.97 36.66
C GLY A 260 -20.61 7.02 35.60
N ASP A 261 -20.55 8.11 34.82
CA ASP A 261 -19.54 8.30 33.79
C ASP A 261 -18.17 8.66 34.38
N GLN A 262 -18.12 9.50 35.42
CA GLN A 262 -16.89 9.76 36.17
C GLN A 262 -16.31 8.47 36.75
N ARG A 263 -17.14 7.63 37.36
CA ARG A 263 -16.69 6.35 37.93
C ARG A 263 -16.16 5.40 36.86
N ARG A 264 -16.78 5.36 35.67
CA ARG A 264 -16.30 4.57 34.53
C ARG A 264 -14.92 5.05 34.08
N CYS A 265 -14.74 6.36 33.94
CA CYS A 265 -13.46 6.95 33.54
C CYS A 265 -12.37 6.78 34.60
N LEU A 266 -12.69 6.88 35.89
CA LEU A 266 -11.75 6.61 36.96
C LEU A 266 -11.28 5.14 36.97
N ARG A 267 -12.19 4.16 36.74
CA ARG A 267 -11.80 2.75 36.62
C ARG A 267 -10.90 2.49 35.41
N ALA A 268 -11.20 3.11 34.27
CA ALA A 268 -10.36 3.02 33.08
C ALA A 268 -8.96 3.59 33.32
N ASN A 269 -8.86 4.72 34.05
CA ASN A 269 -7.57 5.29 34.43
C ASN A 269 -6.83 4.45 35.49
N ASP A 270 -7.54 3.81 36.42
CA ASP A 270 -6.94 2.85 37.38
C ASP A 270 -6.29 1.67 36.64
N GLU A 271 -7.01 1.05 35.70
CA GLU A 271 -6.50 -0.03 34.86
C GLU A 271 -5.30 0.41 34.02
N PHE A 272 -5.35 1.62 33.45
CA PHE A 272 -4.24 2.21 32.73
C PHE A 272 -3.00 2.40 33.61
N LEU A 273 -3.15 2.99 34.80
CA LEU A 273 -2.03 3.26 35.71
C LEU A 273 -1.39 1.96 36.25
N ARG A 274 -2.19 0.90 36.47
CA ARG A 274 -1.70 -0.40 36.93
C ARG A 274 -0.72 -1.07 35.96
N LYS A 275 -0.73 -0.71 34.68
CA LYS A 275 0.26 -1.23 33.73
C LYS A 275 1.68 -0.81 34.07
N PHE A 276 1.82 0.31 34.78
CA PHE A 276 3.11 0.89 35.17
C PHE A 276 3.63 0.37 36.51
N ASP A 277 2.96 -0.63 37.11
CA ASP A 277 3.32 -1.18 38.41
C ASP A 277 4.68 -1.87 38.36
N ASP A 278 4.93 -2.62 37.29
CA ASP A 278 6.16 -3.39 37.08
C ASP A 278 7.26 -2.61 36.35
N CYS A 279 7.02 -1.33 36.01
CA CYS A 279 8.04 -0.50 35.36
C CYS A 279 9.21 -0.22 36.32
N SER A 280 10.40 -0.60 35.86
CA SER A 280 11.68 -0.43 36.53
C SER A 280 12.74 0.03 35.52
N ASP A 281 13.90 0.46 36.02
CA ASP A 281 15.05 0.84 35.19
C ASP A 281 15.52 -0.33 34.29
N ALA A 282 15.29 -1.58 34.72
CA ALA A 282 15.61 -2.78 33.94
C ALA A 282 14.54 -3.11 32.89
N HIS A 283 13.26 -2.86 33.16
CA HIS A 283 12.16 -3.25 32.30
C HIS A 283 10.96 -2.31 32.42
N CYS A 284 10.55 -1.70 31.31
CA CYS A 284 9.31 -0.95 31.22
C CYS A 284 8.86 -0.95 29.76
N PRO A 285 7.94 -1.86 29.35
CA PRO A 285 7.55 -2.03 27.95
C PRO A 285 6.84 -0.79 27.38
N MET A 286 6.35 0.09 28.25
CA MET A 286 5.67 1.33 27.88
C MET A 286 6.61 2.53 27.77
N ALA A 287 7.90 2.37 28.07
CA ALA A 287 8.85 3.46 27.89
C ALA A 287 9.06 3.78 26.40
N PRO A 288 9.42 5.03 26.06
CA PRO A 288 9.86 5.36 24.71
C PRO A 288 11.03 4.49 24.27
N HIS A 289 10.98 3.99 23.03
CA HIS A 289 12.06 3.22 22.44
C HIS A 289 12.09 3.39 20.92
N ILE A 290 13.22 3.03 20.30
CA ILE A 290 13.36 2.98 18.85
C ILE A 290 12.81 1.65 18.33
N PHE A 291 11.98 1.74 17.28
CA PHE A 291 11.48 0.63 16.49
C PHE A 291 12.31 0.49 15.22
N ALA A 292 13.22 -0.49 15.20
CA ALA A 292 13.94 -0.90 14.00
C ALA A 292 13.10 -1.90 13.17
N PRO A 293 13.19 -1.89 11.82
CA PRO A 293 13.98 -0.98 10.98
C PRO A 293 13.26 0.34 10.64
N SER A 294 12.08 0.61 11.21
CA SER A 294 11.23 1.74 10.81
C SER A 294 11.81 3.13 11.06
N GLY A 295 12.81 3.26 11.93
CA GLY A 295 13.38 4.58 12.28
C GLY A 295 12.37 5.45 13.05
N VAL A 296 11.44 4.80 13.75
CA VAL A 296 10.43 5.45 14.58
C VAL A 296 10.89 5.37 16.02
N LEU A 297 10.77 6.46 16.75
CA LEU A 297 10.99 6.52 18.18
C LEU A 297 9.65 6.85 18.83
N GLY A 298 9.12 5.93 19.60
CA GLY A 298 7.72 5.98 20.02
C GLY A 298 7.41 5.16 21.26
N MET A 299 6.13 5.11 21.59
CA MET A 299 5.59 4.32 22.69
C MET A 299 4.52 3.37 22.13
N GLU A 300 4.57 2.10 22.50
CA GLU A 300 3.56 1.13 22.06
C GLU A 300 2.14 1.58 22.49
N LEU A 301 1.16 1.45 21.59
CA LEU A 301 -0.25 1.83 21.80
C LEU A 301 -1.18 0.64 21.99
N SER A 302 -0.68 -0.56 22.28
CA SER A 302 -1.52 -1.68 22.75
C SER A 302 -2.35 -1.30 24.01
N PHE A 303 -2.13 -0.10 24.54
CA PHE A 303 -2.85 0.53 25.64
C PHE A 303 -3.96 1.52 25.24
N GLY A 304 -4.08 1.89 23.97
CA GLY A 304 -5.00 2.95 23.49
C GLY A 304 -6.49 2.65 23.64
N ALA A 305 -6.86 1.38 23.87
CA ALA A 305 -8.25 0.95 23.98
C ALA A 305 -8.86 1.07 25.40
N MET A 306 -8.06 1.38 26.44
CA MET A 306 -8.56 1.29 27.83
C MET A 306 -9.29 2.52 28.34
N VAL A 307 -8.90 3.73 27.93
CA VAL A 307 -9.59 4.96 28.34
C VAL A 307 -10.47 5.42 27.19
N PRO A 308 -11.81 5.28 27.29
CA PRO A 308 -12.72 5.71 26.24
C PRO A 308 -12.50 7.18 25.88
N ALA A 309 -12.58 7.52 24.59
CA ALA A 309 -12.49 8.92 24.15
C ALA A 309 -13.53 9.82 24.84
N ALA A 310 -14.67 9.25 25.24
CA ALA A 310 -15.72 9.92 26.02
C ALA A 310 -15.27 10.39 27.43
N CYS A 311 -14.12 9.91 27.93
CA CYS A 311 -13.52 10.41 29.17
C CYS A 311 -12.79 11.74 28.98
N LYS A 312 -12.52 12.15 27.73
CA LYS A 312 -11.98 13.47 27.41
C LYS A 312 -13.07 14.52 27.64
N GLY A 313 -12.91 15.36 28.66
CA GLY A 313 -13.88 16.42 29.02
C GLY A 313 -14.70 16.12 30.27
N VAL A 314 -14.53 14.95 30.90
CA VAL A 314 -14.95 14.74 32.29
C VAL A 314 -13.94 15.45 33.21
N GLU A 315 -14.37 16.06 34.31
CA GLU A 315 -13.50 16.68 35.33
C GLU A 315 -12.61 15.65 36.07
N ILE A 316 -11.71 15.01 35.34
CA ILE A 316 -10.71 14.05 35.81
C ILE A 316 -9.39 14.41 35.10
N ALA A 317 -8.25 14.23 35.78
CA ALA A 317 -6.95 14.49 35.18
C ALA A 317 -6.66 13.57 33.97
N ASP A 318 -6.03 14.11 32.93
CA ASP A 318 -5.63 13.36 31.74
C ASP A 318 -4.28 12.65 31.97
N TYR A 319 -4.32 11.53 32.68
CA TYR A 319 -3.14 10.73 32.99
C TYR A 319 -2.46 10.18 31.73
N ARG A 320 -3.24 9.80 30.71
CA ARG A 320 -2.71 9.33 29.41
C ARG A 320 -1.94 10.44 28.71
N GLY A 321 -2.53 11.63 28.61
CA GLY A 321 -1.87 12.80 28.03
C GLY A 321 -0.59 13.17 28.77
N ALA A 322 -0.59 13.10 30.11
CA ALA A 322 0.59 13.36 30.92
C ALA A 322 1.72 12.34 30.68
N VAL A 323 1.39 11.05 30.55
CA VAL A 323 2.36 10.00 30.21
C VAL A 323 2.95 10.21 28.81
N LEU A 324 2.12 10.52 27.82
CA LEU A 324 2.59 10.79 26.46
C LEU A 324 3.48 12.03 26.40
N GLN A 325 3.11 13.09 27.12
CA GLN A 325 3.94 14.29 27.23
C GLN A 325 5.26 14.00 27.94
N MET A 326 5.26 13.17 28.97
CA MET A 326 6.49 12.72 29.62
C MET A 326 7.39 11.95 28.65
N GLY A 327 6.82 11.06 27.83
CA GLY A 327 7.55 10.40 26.75
C GLY A 327 8.16 11.42 25.77
N GLN A 328 7.35 12.37 25.29
CA GLN A 328 7.80 13.43 24.39
C GLN A 328 8.97 14.24 24.98
N ASP A 329 8.90 14.62 26.26
CA ASP A 329 9.94 15.39 26.93
C ASP A 329 11.25 14.61 27.03
N VAL A 330 11.17 13.31 27.36
CA VAL A 330 12.33 12.42 27.42
C VAL A 330 12.97 12.28 26.04
N VAL A 331 12.17 12.06 25.00
CA VAL A 331 12.66 11.99 23.62
C VAL A 331 13.32 13.30 23.20
N THR A 332 12.65 14.43 23.42
CA THR A 332 13.16 15.77 23.08
C THR A 332 14.52 16.03 23.74
N ALA A 333 14.68 15.64 25.02
CA ALA A 333 15.94 15.82 25.74
C ALA A 333 17.09 14.97 25.18
N ARG A 334 16.78 13.83 24.55
CA ARG A 334 17.78 12.86 24.07
C ARG A 334 18.06 12.93 22.57
N LEU A 335 17.15 13.51 21.76
CA LEU A 335 17.33 13.55 20.31
C LEU A 335 18.63 14.23 19.87
N SER A 336 19.06 15.30 20.55
CA SER A 336 20.31 16.00 20.23
C SER A 336 21.56 15.19 20.56
N GLU A 337 21.44 14.15 21.38
CA GLU A 337 22.54 13.27 21.79
C GLU A 337 22.74 12.11 20.82
N ILE A 338 21.81 11.88 19.88
CA ILE A 338 21.90 10.83 18.86
C ILE A 338 22.72 11.35 17.68
N PRO A 339 23.88 10.74 17.36
CA PRO A 339 24.64 11.09 16.18
C PRO A 339 23.81 11.05 14.89
N VAL A 340 24.02 12.03 14.00
CA VAL A 340 23.32 12.13 12.71
C VAL A 340 23.47 10.85 11.87
N ALA A 341 24.64 10.20 11.94
CA ALA A 341 24.92 8.94 11.25
C ALA A 341 23.89 7.83 11.55
N TRP A 342 23.31 7.79 12.76
CA TRP A 342 22.23 6.85 13.08
C TRP A 342 20.92 7.20 12.39
N ALA A 343 20.59 8.49 12.28
CA ALA A 343 19.43 8.92 11.50
C ALA A 343 19.60 8.56 10.01
N GLU A 344 20.79 8.77 9.46
CA GLU A 344 21.10 8.37 8.07
C GLU A 344 20.98 6.85 7.87
N ALA A 345 21.46 6.05 8.83
CA ALA A 345 21.36 4.60 8.78
C ALA A 345 19.90 4.12 8.79
N PHE A 346 19.08 4.61 9.72
CA PHE A 346 17.65 4.29 9.74
C PHE A 346 16.92 4.76 8.48
N TYR A 347 17.28 5.91 7.94
CA TYR A 347 16.67 6.42 6.71
C TYR A 347 16.94 5.49 5.52
N ARG A 348 18.16 4.96 5.39
CA ARG A 348 18.50 3.97 4.35
C ARG A 348 17.63 2.71 4.48
N LEU A 349 17.48 2.18 5.69
CA LEU A 349 16.62 1.00 5.92
C LEU A 349 15.14 1.29 5.68
N GLN A 350 14.66 2.47 6.05
CA GLN A 350 13.30 2.90 5.78
C GLN A 350 13.03 2.95 4.28
N MET A 351 13.95 3.53 3.49
CA MET A 351 13.85 3.57 2.03
C MET A 351 13.90 2.18 1.42
N LEU A 352 14.74 1.26 1.93
CA LEU A 352 14.73 -0.14 1.50
C LEU A 352 13.43 -0.85 1.81
N THR A 353 12.85 -0.62 2.98
CA THR A 353 11.55 -1.19 3.37
C THR A 353 10.42 -0.64 2.49
N GLN A 354 10.50 0.62 2.07
CA GLN A 354 9.58 1.19 1.09
C GLN A 354 9.77 0.55 -0.30
N ALA A 355 11.01 0.40 -0.76
CA ALA A 355 11.34 -0.29 -2.00
C ALA A 355 10.83 -1.73 -2.02
N GLN A 356 11.06 -2.49 -0.96
CA GLN A 356 10.53 -3.85 -0.84
C GLN A 356 9.00 -3.87 -0.92
N ARG A 357 8.31 -2.95 -0.26
CA ARG A 357 6.84 -2.88 -0.30
C ARG A 357 6.29 -2.55 -1.70
N GLU A 358 6.88 -1.58 -2.39
CA GLU A 358 6.48 -1.26 -3.76
C GLU A 358 6.85 -2.38 -4.74
N MET A 359 8.02 -3.02 -4.58
CA MET A 359 8.40 -4.19 -5.39
C MET A 359 7.48 -5.37 -5.14
N ASN A 360 7.07 -5.62 -3.89
CA ASN A 360 6.04 -6.62 -3.58
C ASN A 360 4.74 -6.32 -4.33
N ALA A 361 4.34 -5.04 -4.43
CA ALA A 361 3.15 -4.65 -5.18
C ALA A 361 3.36 -4.72 -6.70
N PHE A 362 4.56 -4.40 -7.18
CA PHE A 362 4.93 -4.44 -8.60
C PHE A 362 5.05 -5.88 -9.13
N CYS A 363 5.59 -6.77 -8.31
CA CYS A 363 5.83 -8.17 -8.60
C CYS A 363 4.68 -9.10 -8.20
N ALA A 364 3.68 -8.58 -7.49
CA ALA A 364 2.49 -9.37 -7.17
C ALA A 364 1.87 -9.91 -8.48
N PRO A 365 1.47 -11.20 -8.53
CA PRO A 365 0.88 -11.84 -9.72
C PRO A 365 -0.47 -11.24 -10.17
N ALA A 366 -0.87 -10.10 -9.62
CA ALA A 366 -2.13 -9.46 -9.90
C ALA A 366 -2.03 -8.61 -11.17
N HIS A 367 -2.24 -9.27 -12.31
CA HIS A 367 -2.92 -8.71 -13.49
C HIS A 367 -2.30 -7.47 -14.16
N ARG A 368 -1.03 -7.17 -13.87
CA ARG A 368 -0.28 -6.11 -14.56
C ARG A 368 0.38 -6.67 -15.81
N ARG A 369 0.10 -6.06 -16.95
CA ARG A 369 0.90 -6.21 -18.15
C ARG A 369 1.90 -5.06 -18.17
N LEU A 370 3.18 -5.40 -18.18
CA LEU A 370 4.28 -4.45 -18.21
C LEU A 370 4.94 -4.60 -19.57
N ARG A 371 5.15 -3.48 -20.26
CA ARG A 371 5.94 -3.49 -21.49
C ARG A 371 7.38 -3.81 -21.15
N ASP A 372 8.09 -4.50 -22.03
CA ASP A 372 9.52 -4.77 -21.84
C ASP A 372 10.32 -3.48 -21.59
N SER A 373 9.98 -2.38 -22.27
CA SER A 373 10.60 -1.07 -22.04
C SER A 373 10.36 -0.51 -20.63
N ASP A 374 9.22 -0.80 -20.03
CA ASP A 374 8.88 -0.36 -18.68
C ASP A 374 9.58 -1.23 -17.63
N ILE A 375 9.75 -2.53 -17.91
CA ILE A 375 10.55 -3.45 -17.07
C ILE A 375 12.03 -3.03 -17.09
N GLU A 376 12.61 -2.76 -18.25
CA GLU A 376 14.00 -2.30 -18.36
C GLU A 376 14.21 -0.96 -17.65
N ARG A 377 13.29 0.00 -17.84
CA ARG A 377 13.34 1.27 -17.10
C ARG A 377 13.22 1.06 -15.59
N ALA A 378 12.34 0.16 -15.14
CA ALA A 378 12.21 -0.16 -13.73
C ALA A 378 13.48 -0.81 -13.16
N ARG A 379 14.14 -1.68 -13.92
CA ARG A 379 15.44 -2.28 -13.56
C ARG A 379 16.53 -1.24 -13.41
N GLU A 380 16.68 -0.36 -14.40
CA GLU A 380 17.68 0.72 -14.38
C GLU A 380 17.50 1.61 -13.15
N GLN A 381 16.26 2.02 -12.87
CA GLN A 381 15.94 2.95 -11.78
C GLN A 381 16.02 2.31 -10.41
N LEU A 382 15.61 1.03 -10.30
CA LEU A 382 15.82 0.26 -9.09
C LEU A 382 17.31 0.06 -8.82
N SER A 383 18.12 -0.27 -9.83
CA SER A 383 19.57 -0.41 -9.69
C SER A 383 20.22 0.90 -9.24
N ALA A 384 19.88 2.03 -9.86
CA ALA A 384 20.35 3.35 -9.47
C ALA A 384 19.96 3.71 -8.02
N PHE A 385 18.72 3.41 -7.63
CA PHE A 385 18.26 3.60 -6.25
C PHE A 385 19.03 2.72 -5.26
N LEU A 386 19.23 1.44 -5.55
CA LEU A 386 19.96 0.52 -4.68
C LEU A 386 21.43 0.95 -4.53
N GLN A 387 22.06 1.46 -5.60
CA GLN A 387 23.40 2.07 -5.51
C GLN A 387 23.40 3.32 -4.62
N ALA A 388 22.40 4.20 -4.76
CA ALA A 388 22.26 5.38 -3.91
C ALA A 388 22.04 5.01 -2.43
N VAL A 389 21.29 3.93 -2.16
CA VAL A 389 21.11 3.38 -0.80
C VAL A 389 22.45 2.92 -0.21
N SER A 390 23.30 2.27 -1.00
CA SER A 390 24.58 1.72 -0.51
C SER A 390 25.69 2.77 -0.39
N GLN A 391 25.75 3.74 -1.31
CA GLN A 391 26.93 4.61 -1.49
C GLN A 391 26.59 6.11 -1.49
N GLY A 392 25.32 6.48 -1.65
CA GLY A 392 24.92 7.88 -1.76
C GLY A 392 25.01 8.62 -0.43
N ASN A 393 25.29 9.93 -0.48
CA ASN A 393 25.18 10.79 0.69
C ASN A 393 23.71 10.87 1.12
N VAL A 394 23.46 10.62 2.40
CA VAL A 394 22.12 10.70 2.99
C VAL A 394 22.11 11.87 3.95
N ASP A 395 21.20 12.81 3.73
CA ASP A 395 20.96 13.91 4.67
C ASP A 395 19.62 13.68 5.37
N ALA A 396 19.68 13.02 6.53
CA ALA A 396 18.52 12.68 7.33
C ALA A 396 18.70 13.13 8.78
N GLN A 397 17.59 13.37 9.46
CA GLN A 397 17.60 13.76 10.87
C GLN A 397 16.37 13.19 11.58
N TRP A 398 16.50 13.01 12.89
CA TRP A 398 15.35 12.79 13.74
C TRP A 398 14.52 14.07 13.82
N ARG A 399 13.22 13.95 13.62
CA ARG A 399 12.26 15.04 13.76
C ARG A 399 11.23 14.65 14.78
N LEU A 400 10.92 15.59 15.68
CA LEU A 400 9.75 15.45 16.54
C LEU A 400 8.52 15.38 15.65
N GLU A 401 7.74 14.33 15.86
CA GLU A 401 6.53 14.06 15.12
C GLU A 401 5.49 13.54 16.11
N ARG A 402 4.22 13.79 15.83
CA ARG A 402 3.11 13.24 16.60
C ARG A 402 2.18 12.55 15.63
N GLY A 403 1.88 11.29 15.92
CA GLY A 403 1.06 10.48 15.06
C GLY A 403 0.98 9.06 15.57
N GLN A 404 0.27 8.24 14.80
CA GLN A 404 0.17 6.82 15.07
C GLN A 404 0.69 6.07 13.85
N GLU A 405 1.62 5.14 14.09
CA GLU A 405 2.15 4.27 13.07
C GLU A 405 1.93 2.81 13.47
N ARG A 406 1.77 1.93 12.48
CA ARG A 406 1.69 0.50 12.71
C ARG A 406 3.03 -0.14 12.42
N VAL A 407 3.72 -0.57 13.48
CA VAL A 407 4.99 -1.29 13.37
C VAL A 407 4.70 -2.80 13.28
N PRO A 408 5.29 -3.53 12.32
CA PRO A 408 5.15 -4.99 12.23
C PRO A 408 5.51 -5.67 13.55
N THR A 409 4.81 -6.75 13.92
CA THR A 409 4.99 -7.53 15.16
C THR A 409 4.66 -6.83 16.49
N VAL A 410 4.73 -5.51 16.56
CA VAL A 410 4.38 -4.71 17.76
C VAL A 410 2.90 -4.28 17.72
N GLY A 411 2.42 -3.78 16.59
CA GLY A 411 1.09 -3.19 16.45
C GLY A 411 1.13 -1.67 16.34
N SER A 412 0.10 -0.99 16.84
CA SER A 412 0.04 0.48 16.80
C SER A 412 1.01 1.09 17.80
N VAL A 413 1.63 2.19 17.42
CA VAL A 413 2.65 2.91 18.19
C VAL A 413 2.38 4.41 18.09
N GLU A 414 2.51 5.13 19.20
CA GLU A 414 2.47 6.58 19.22
C GLU A 414 3.86 7.08 18.86
N VAL A 415 3.96 7.78 17.74
CA VAL A 415 5.20 8.36 17.25
C VAL A 415 5.50 9.60 18.07
N LEU A 416 6.71 9.67 18.65
CA LEU A 416 7.23 10.83 19.36
C LEU A 416 8.32 11.55 18.57
N ALA A 417 9.06 10.78 17.77
CA ALA A 417 9.97 11.25 16.75
C ALA A 417 10.11 10.21 15.64
N ALA A 418 10.43 10.66 14.43
CA ALA A 418 10.73 9.79 13.30
C ALA A 418 11.92 10.33 12.52
N VAL A 419 12.64 9.44 11.87
CA VAL A 419 13.69 9.83 10.92
C VAL A 419 13.03 10.35 9.64
N ALA A 420 13.52 11.48 9.15
CA ALA A 420 13.09 12.05 7.89
C ALA A 420 14.27 12.63 7.11
N ALA A 421 14.17 12.60 5.78
CA ALA A 421 15.05 13.33 4.89
C ALA A 421 14.93 14.84 5.11
N LYS A 422 16.06 15.54 4.97
CA LYS A 422 16.05 16.99 4.75
C LYS A 422 15.62 17.33 3.31
N PRO A 423 15.11 18.55 3.07
CA PRO A 423 14.80 19.00 1.71
C PRO A 423 16.00 18.84 0.77
N GLY A 424 15.78 18.26 -0.41
CA GLY A 424 16.84 18.02 -1.40
C GLY A 424 17.68 16.76 -1.16
N ASN A 425 17.30 15.88 -0.24
CA ASN A 425 17.95 14.59 -0.04
C ASN A 425 17.97 13.76 -1.35
N ALA A 426 19.16 13.39 -1.80
CA ALA A 426 19.37 12.68 -3.06
C ALA A 426 18.76 11.28 -3.05
N LEU A 427 18.85 10.55 -1.93
CA LEU A 427 18.27 9.22 -1.79
C LEU A 427 16.73 9.27 -1.87
N HIS A 428 16.11 10.27 -1.22
CA HIS A 428 14.66 10.48 -1.33
C HIS A 428 14.25 10.78 -2.78
N THR A 429 14.99 11.66 -3.45
CA THR A 429 14.72 12.03 -4.85
C THR A 429 14.86 10.82 -5.78
N ALA A 430 15.89 10.00 -5.58
CA ALA A 430 16.09 8.76 -6.33
C ALA A 430 14.94 7.77 -6.08
N TRP A 431 14.49 7.65 -4.83
CA TRP A 431 13.34 6.83 -4.48
C TRP A 431 12.05 7.31 -5.14
N ASP A 432 11.75 8.61 -5.09
CA ASP A 432 10.55 9.18 -5.70
C ASP A 432 10.51 8.92 -7.21
N ALA A 433 11.65 9.06 -7.91
CA ALA A 433 11.76 8.74 -9.32
C ALA A 433 11.47 7.24 -9.60
N THR A 434 12.06 6.35 -8.81
CA THR A 434 11.83 4.90 -8.93
C THR A 434 10.39 4.52 -8.62
N ALA A 435 9.83 5.01 -7.50
CA ALA A 435 8.46 4.74 -7.08
C ALA A 435 7.44 5.25 -8.11
N GLN A 436 7.67 6.44 -8.69
CA GLN A 436 6.86 6.98 -9.77
C GLN A 436 6.85 6.01 -10.97
N ILE A 437 8.01 5.47 -11.37
CA ILE A 437 8.13 4.54 -12.50
C ILE A 437 7.42 3.22 -12.19
N LEU A 438 7.64 2.63 -11.01
CA LEU A 438 6.96 1.39 -10.59
C LEU A 438 5.44 1.56 -10.55
N ARG A 439 4.94 2.70 -10.05
CA ARG A 439 3.50 2.99 -9.98
C ARG A 439 2.91 3.31 -11.36
N THR A 440 3.62 4.07 -12.20
CA THR A 440 3.13 4.45 -13.53
C THR A 440 3.14 3.30 -14.52
N ALA A 441 4.10 2.38 -14.42
CA ALA A 441 4.09 1.11 -15.13
C ALA A 441 2.93 0.21 -14.66
N GLY A 442 2.50 0.36 -13.39
CA GLY A 442 1.34 -0.33 -12.81
C GLY A 442 -0.02 0.31 -13.06
N LYS A 443 -0.19 1.22 -14.04
CA LYS A 443 -1.45 1.99 -14.25
C LYS A 443 -2.68 1.16 -14.58
N CYS A 444 -2.51 -0.10 -14.96
CA CYS A 444 -3.63 -1.00 -15.17
C CYS A 444 -3.87 -1.89 -13.95
N THR A 445 -4.59 -1.32 -12.99
CA THR A 445 -5.10 -2.02 -11.81
C THR A 445 -6.61 -1.95 -11.87
N ASP A 446 -7.30 -3.02 -12.24
CA ASP A 446 -8.75 -3.10 -12.03
C ASP A 446 -9.07 -3.94 -10.77
N GLY A 447 -10.14 -3.55 -10.09
CA GLY A 447 -10.67 -4.14 -8.87
C GLY A 447 -11.61 -5.33 -9.11
N ARG A 448 -11.91 -5.70 -10.37
CA ARG A 448 -12.84 -6.80 -10.69
C ARG A 448 -12.14 -8.01 -11.29
N ARG A 449 -11.69 -8.86 -10.36
CA ARG A 449 -10.87 -10.09 -10.46
C ARG A 449 -11.49 -11.27 -11.24
N ARG A 450 -12.27 -11.05 -12.29
CA ARG A 450 -13.02 -12.14 -12.95
C ARG A 450 -12.34 -12.60 -14.24
N PRO A 451 -11.93 -13.88 -14.34
CA PRO A 451 -11.39 -14.40 -15.59
C PRO A 451 -12.48 -14.47 -16.66
N VAL A 452 -12.09 -14.10 -17.88
CA VAL A 452 -12.90 -14.03 -19.08
C VAL A 452 -12.40 -15.10 -20.04
N MET A 453 -13.31 -15.86 -20.65
CA MET A 453 -12.99 -16.73 -21.77
C MET A 453 -13.35 -16.03 -23.08
N LEU A 454 -12.45 -16.10 -24.04
CA LEU A 454 -12.65 -15.63 -25.41
C LEU A 454 -12.39 -16.79 -26.37
N SER A 455 -13.32 -17.04 -27.28
CA SER A 455 -13.18 -18.06 -28.33
C SER A 455 -13.58 -17.52 -29.69
N LEU A 456 -12.83 -17.89 -30.73
CA LEU A 456 -13.19 -17.66 -32.13
C LEU A 456 -13.65 -18.96 -32.77
N ILE A 457 -14.81 -18.88 -33.43
CA ILE A 457 -15.46 -19.99 -34.11
C ILE A 457 -15.60 -19.63 -35.59
N ASP A 458 -15.11 -20.49 -36.47
CA ASP A 458 -15.31 -20.32 -37.91
C ASP A 458 -16.78 -20.61 -38.23
N VAL A 459 -17.46 -19.66 -38.87
CA VAL A 459 -18.90 -19.78 -39.12
C VAL A 459 -19.21 -20.89 -40.12
N LYS A 460 -18.32 -21.14 -41.08
CA LYS A 460 -18.53 -22.11 -42.16
C LYS A 460 -18.26 -23.53 -41.68
N THR A 461 -17.19 -23.75 -40.93
CA THR A 461 -16.83 -25.11 -40.45
C THR A 461 -17.38 -25.40 -39.07
N SER A 462 -17.85 -24.37 -38.35
CA SER A 462 -18.33 -24.49 -36.98
C SER A 462 -17.24 -24.94 -35.99
N GLU A 463 -15.96 -24.84 -36.38
CA GLU A 463 -14.82 -25.25 -35.56
C GLU A 463 -14.29 -24.10 -34.70
N VAL A 464 -13.93 -24.41 -33.45
CA VAL A 464 -13.19 -23.50 -32.57
C VAL A 464 -11.72 -23.55 -32.99
N PHE A 465 -11.22 -22.48 -33.60
CA PHE A 465 -9.82 -22.39 -34.02
C PHE A 465 -8.96 -21.53 -33.10
N PHE A 466 -9.59 -20.78 -32.18
CA PHE A 466 -8.92 -20.02 -31.14
C PHE A 466 -9.74 -20.04 -29.85
N SER A 467 -9.07 -20.22 -28.71
CA SER A 467 -9.69 -20.15 -27.38
C SER A 467 -8.64 -19.72 -26.36
N THR A 468 -8.99 -18.80 -25.48
CA THR A 468 -8.11 -18.32 -24.41
C THR A 468 -8.88 -17.90 -23.17
N ILE A 469 -8.21 -17.91 -22.02
CA ILE A 469 -8.68 -17.28 -20.79
C ILE A 469 -7.76 -16.12 -20.48
N ALA A 470 -8.36 -14.95 -20.35
CA ALA A 470 -7.69 -13.73 -20.01
C ALA A 470 -8.40 -13.08 -18.82
N PHE A 471 -7.64 -12.39 -17.98
CA PHE A 471 -8.23 -11.39 -17.11
C PHE A 471 -8.55 -10.15 -17.92
N GLU A 472 -9.53 -9.37 -17.47
CA GLU A 472 -9.94 -8.11 -18.12
C GLU A 472 -8.73 -7.22 -18.44
N GLU A 473 -7.81 -7.11 -17.50
CA GLU A 473 -6.60 -6.32 -17.61
C GLU A 473 -5.67 -6.83 -18.73
N GLN A 474 -5.62 -8.13 -18.99
CA GLN A 474 -4.75 -8.66 -20.04
C GLN A 474 -5.22 -8.31 -21.45
N LEU A 475 -6.52 -8.05 -21.62
CA LEU A 475 -7.14 -7.69 -22.89
C LEU A 475 -7.06 -6.19 -23.17
N PHE A 476 -7.17 -5.35 -22.15
CA PHE A 476 -7.35 -3.90 -22.33
C PHE A 476 -6.15 -3.05 -21.89
N CYS A 477 -5.13 -3.65 -21.27
CA CYS A 477 -3.99 -2.89 -20.73
C CYS A 477 -2.77 -2.81 -21.66
N GLU A 478 -2.74 -3.55 -22.77
CA GLU A 478 -1.74 -3.33 -23.84
C GLU A 478 -2.44 -3.08 -25.19
N ASP A 479 -2.11 -1.91 -25.76
CA ASP A 479 -2.16 -1.60 -27.18
C ASP A 479 -3.53 -1.52 -27.86
N LEU A 480 -4.30 -0.52 -27.42
CA LEU A 480 -5.24 0.20 -28.27
C LEU A 480 -4.61 1.54 -28.70
N PRO A 481 -4.59 1.91 -30.01
CA PRO A 481 -3.97 3.16 -30.43
C PRO A 481 -4.66 4.37 -29.76
N PRO A 482 -3.90 5.44 -29.46
CA PRO A 482 -4.43 6.60 -28.75
C PRO A 482 -5.48 7.34 -29.59
N GLY A 483 -6.63 7.63 -28.98
CA GLY A 483 -7.71 8.40 -29.60
C GLY A 483 -8.94 8.67 -28.74
N HIS A 484 -9.09 8.06 -27.57
CA HIS A 484 -10.16 8.38 -26.62
C HIS A 484 -9.60 8.50 -25.19
N PRO A 485 -10.04 9.51 -24.41
CA PRO A 485 -9.49 9.83 -23.09
C PRO A 485 -9.62 8.72 -22.05
#